data_AF-A0AAW0AU58-F1
#
_entry.id   AF-A0AAW0AU58-F1
#
_cell.length_a   1.000
_cell.length_b   1.000
_cell.length_c   1.000
_cell.angle_alpha   90.00
_cell.angle_beta   90.00
_cell.angle_gamma   90.00
#
_symmetry.space_group_name_H-M   'P 1'
#
loop_
_entity.id
_entity.type
_entity.pdbx_description
1 polymer ?
#
loop_
_entity_poly.entity_id
_entity_poly.type
_entity_poly.pdbx_seq_one_letter_code
_entity_poly.pdbx_strand_id
1 'polypeptide(L)'
;MRRELAEEELKSFSEGQSLDQAAEQFAKSALAFIILALEIEERQRQLKQDVDLRNRGSRAKQTSDIVDKRLRLRKLLARFEVQQIHFMPIVASLRAEVAANASGPIEVENLPLYLPSSLSQQQRAACLTPTLASIEFRLRNAQCSESLDELRNQLLIKSRLITYKEARYQAAWDAYGKLHDGTVPWQKLRPSDIRCMGDADQVSGNSRKRLGKTSRTTGMVRAQEIMHGVSPSGEEEDRDSNEDEDQDAGGEVSLQTLERQRRKKRDELIQKTGEGFRKIPWIWQAADGKGYASDESLYNGLRVEWAKSYARLRRWQEEVLLLREEMRRTLATLSWTASIWDSRTLNTGFLDDHAEGATAYAHRQADILRRLKDRFEILWTNSRIENEEAEEGDKEAASDVGEDGNDSEYMAVTEDEL
;
A
#
# COMPACT_ATOMS: atom_id res chain seq x y z
N MET A 1 -1.12 -11.77 33.85
CA MET A 1 -0.39 -10.70 34.59
C MET A 1 -1.24 -9.87 35.57
N ARG A 2 -2.24 -9.06 35.18
CA ARG A 2 -3.03 -8.26 36.16
C ARG A 2 -3.64 -9.12 37.26
N ARG A 3 -4.21 -10.26 36.86
CA ARG A 3 -4.78 -11.27 37.76
C ARG A 3 -3.71 -11.95 38.62
N GLU A 4 -2.58 -12.32 38.03
CA GLU A 4 -1.46 -12.96 38.76
C GLU A 4 -0.90 -12.04 39.86
N LEU A 5 -0.64 -10.77 39.55
CA LEU A 5 -0.16 -9.79 40.52
C LEU A 5 -1.18 -9.54 41.64
N ALA A 6 -2.46 -9.47 41.28
CA ALA A 6 -3.53 -9.32 42.26
C ALA A 6 -3.65 -10.57 43.15
N GLU A 7 -3.50 -11.78 42.58
CA GLU A 7 -3.53 -13.05 43.32
C GLU A 7 -2.29 -13.24 44.20
N GLU A 8 -1.11 -12.82 43.76
CA GLU A 8 0.14 -12.80 44.54
C GLU A 8 -0.01 -11.86 45.76
N GLU A 9 -0.49 -10.63 45.56
CA GLU A 9 -0.76 -9.70 46.66
C GLU A 9 -1.88 -10.23 47.57
N LEU A 10 -3.00 -10.73 47.03
CA LEU A 10 -4.08 -11.28 47.85
C LEU A 10 -3.61 -12.45 48.71
N LYS A 11 -2.78 -13.34 48.16
CA LYS A 11 -2.17 -14.45 48.91
C LYS A 11 -1.33 -13.93 50.07
N SER A 12 -0.48 -12.93 49.81
CA SER A 12 0.34 -12.30 50.84
C SER A 12 -0.48 -11.65 51.98
N PHE A 13 -1.66 -11.11 51.68
CA PHE A 13 -2.58 -10.55 52.70
C PHE A 13 -3.44 -11.61 53.39
N SER A 14 -3.71 -12.74 52.74
CA SER A 14 -4.52 -13.83 53.29
C SER A 14 -3.75 -14.72 54.29
N GLU A 15 -2.42 -14.62 54.32
CA GLU A 15 -1.56 -15.28 55.31
C GLU A 15 -1.74 -14.63 56.70
N GLY A 16 -2.89 -14.90 57.34
CA GLY A 16 -3.17 -14.53 58.73
C GLY A 16 -4.41 -13.66 58.98
N GLN A 17 -5.25 -13.38 57.95
CA GLN A 17 -6.44 -12.54 58.09
C GLN A 17 -7.66 -13.11 57.34
N SER A 18 -8.87 -12.63 57.67
CA SER A 18 -10.09 -13.02 56.93
C SER A 18 -10.07 -12.46 55.50
N LEU A 19 -10.79 -13.12 54.58
CA LEU A 19 -10.86 -12.70 53.17
C LEU A 19 -11.33 -11.25 53.00
N ASP A 20 -12.29 -10.80 53.81
CA ASP A 20 -12.79 -9.42 53.76
C ASP A 20 -11.74 -8.39 54.17
N GLN A 21 -10.92 -8.71 55.18
CA GLN A 21 -9.83 -7.84 55.65
C GLN A 21 -8.70 -7.76 54.61
N ALA A 22 -8.36 -8.89 54.00
CA ALA A 22 -7.36 -8.95 52.93
C ALA A 22 -7.80 -8.14 51.69
N ALA A 23 -9.08 -8.21 51.32
CA ALA A 23 -9.63 -7.42 50.22
C ALA A 23 -9.60 -5.90 50.51
N GLU A 24 -9.87 -5.48 51.75
CA GLU A 24 -9.81 -4.07 52.13
C GLU A 24 -8.36 -3.54 52.13
N GLN A 25 -7.39 -4.36 52.54
CA GLN A 25 -5.97 -4.02 52.46
C GLN A 25 -5.48 -3.95 51.02
N PHE A 26 -5.86 -4.92 50.18
CA PHE A 26 -5.58 -4.89 48.76
C PHE A 26 -6.14 -3.62 48.09
N ALA A 27 -7.37 -3.22 48.42
CA ALA A 27 -7.98 -1.99 47.88
C ALA A 27 -7.21 -0.70 48.24
N LYS A 28 -6.35 -0.78 49.27
CA LYS A 28 -5.45 0.29 49.72
C LYS A 28 -3.99 0.03 49.28
N SER A 29 -3.72 -0.96 48.43
CA SER A 29 -2.36 -1.28 47.96
C SER A 29 -1.92 -0.39 46.81
N ALA A 30 -0.59 -0.29 46.62
CA ALA A 30 0.01 0.44 45.49
C ALA A 30 -0.37 -0.18 44.14
N LEU A 31 -0.53 -1.51 44.08
CA LEU A 31 -0.98 -2.21 42.88
C LEU A 31 -2.42 -1.88 42.53
N ALA A 32 -3.34 -1.94 43.49
CA ALA A 32 -4.74 -1.59 43.27
C ALA A 32 -4.91 -0.13 42.80
N PHE A 33 -4.10 0.78 43.35
CA PHE A 33 -4.05 2.17 42.92
C PHE A 33 -3.64 2.32 41.44
N ILE A 34 -2.57 1.65 40.99
CA ILE A 34 -2.15 1.71 39.58
C ILE A 34 -3.14 0.99 38.66
N ILE A 35 -3.75 -0.12 39.09
CA ILE A 35 -4.81 -0.79 38.32
C ILE A 35 -5.99 0.17 38.10
N LEU A 36 -6.45 0.84 39.15
CA LEU A 36 -7.52 1.84 39.06
C LEU A 36 -7.14 2.99 38.11
N ALA A 37 -5.90 3.48 38.20
CA ALA A 37 -5.41 4.54 37.31
C ALA A 37 -5.44 4.14 35.84
N LEU A 38 -4.94 2.95 35.50
CA LEU A 38 -4.95 2.42 34.13
C LEU A 38 -6.37 2.15 33.62
N GLU A 39 -7.30 1.77 34.52
CA GLU A 39 -8.71 1.60 34.18
C GLU A 39 -9.39 2.95 33.88
N ILE A 40 -9.06 4.00 34.63
CA ILE A 40 -9.52 5.37 34.37
C ILE A 40 -8.94 5.87 33.04
N GLU A 41 -7.65 5.65 32.77
CA GLU A 41 -7.00 6.02 31.50
C GLU A 41 -7.70 5.37 30.30
N GLU A 42 -8.04 4.08 30.41
CA GLU A 42 -8.78 3.36 29.37
C GLU A 42 -10.20 3.93 29.17
N ARG A 43 -10.91 4.24 30.25
CA ARG A 43 -12.23 4.89 30.17
C ARG A 43 -12.14 6.29 29.56
N GLN A 44 -11.09 7.05 29.85
CA GLN A 44 -10.82 8.34 29.20
C GLN A 44 -10.62 8.16 27.70
N ARG A 45 -9.79 7.20 27.26
CA ARG A 45 -9.57 6.90 25.83
C ARG A 45 -10.87 6.56 25.10
N GLN A 46 -11.66 5.65 25.66
CA GLN A 46 -12.95 5.24 25.07
C GLN A 46 -13.93 6.42 24.98
N LEU A 47 -13.96 7.28 26.01
CA LEU A 47 -14.83 8.45 26.00
C LEU A 47 -14.39 9.50 24.98
N LYS A 48 -13.08 9.72 24.80
CA LYS A 48 -12.56 10.60 23.73
C LYS A 48 -12.99 10.10 22.36
N GLN A 49 -12.83 8.81 22.10
CA GLN A 49 -13.25 8.21 20.83
C GLN A 49 -14.76 8.41 20.60
N ASP A 50 -15.58 8.26 21.64
CA ASP A 50 -17.03 8.45 21.54
C ASP A 50 -17.43 9.89 21.24
N VAL A 51 -16.73 10.85 21.86
CA VAL A 51 -16.92 12.28 21.61
C VAL A 51 -16.48 12.65 20.20
N ASP A 52 -15.33 12.15 19.74
CA ASP A 52 -14.82 12.39 18.40
C ASP A 52 -15.75 11.82 17.33
N LEU A 53 -16.24 10.59 17.51
CA LEU A 53 -17.22 9.97 16.60
C LEU A 53 -18.50 10.79 16.52
N ARG A 54 -19.00 11.28 17.66
CA ARG A 54 -20.17 12.17 17.69
C ARG A 54 -19.90 13.48 16.95
N ASN A 55 -18.75 14.11 17.20
CA ASN A 55 -18.39 15.38 16.57
C ASN A 55 -18.26 15.25 15.04
N ARG A 56 -17.89 14.06 14.54
CA ARG A 56 -17.89 13.71 13.11
C ARG A 56 -19.28 13.40 12.53
N GLY A 57 -20.36 13.68 13.26
CA GLY A 57 -21.74 13.49 12.79
C GLY A 57 -22.28 12.06 12.94
N SER A 58 -21.56 11.16 13.61
CA SER A 58 -22.09 9.82 13.87
C SER A 58 -23.24 9.87 14.86
N ARG A 59 -24.45 9.54 14.39
CA ARG A 59 -25.67 9.41 15.21
C ARG A 59 -25.67 8.17 16.12
N ALA A 60 -24.62 7.35 16.07
CA ALA A 60 -24.58 6.04 16.70
C ALA A 60 -24.50 6.06 18.24
N LYS A 61 -24.16 7.20 18.87
CA LYS A 61 -24.16 7.33 20.34
C LYS A 61 -24.95 8.56 20.75
N GLN A 62 -25.94 8.34 21.62
CA GLN A 62 -26.81 9.41 22.09
C GLN A 62 -26.01 10.35 23.00
N THR A 63 -26.36 11.63 23.01
CA THR A 63 -25.73 12.63 23.89
C THR A 63 -25.85 12.26 25.36
N SER A 64 -26.96 11.60 25.74
CA SER A 64 -27.19 11.01 27.07
C SER A 64 -26.12 10.01 27.47
N ASP A 65 -25.71 9.10 26.57
CA ASP A 65 -24.72 8.07 26.87
C ASP A 65 -23.35 8.67 27.22
N ILE A 66 -22.94 9.72 26.49
CA ILE A 66 -21.69 10.44 26.75
C ILE A 66 -21.76 11.15 28.10
N VAL A 67 -22.90 11.77 28.43
CA VAL A 67 -23.10 12.42 29.73
C VAL A 67 -23.03 11.39 30.87
N ASP A 68 -23.65 10.23 30.71
CA ASP A 68 -23.59 9.15 31.70
C ASP A 68 -22.19 8.60 31.89
N LYS A 69 -21.43 8.44 30.80
CA LYS A 69 -20.02 8.01 30.86
C LYS A 69 -19.15 9.06 31.56
N ARG A 70 -19.34 10.35 31.25
CA ARG A 70 -18.68 11.46 31.96
C ARG A 70 -18.99 11.44 33.45
N LEU A 71 -20.25 11.20 33.83
CA LEU A 71 -20.65 11.14 35.24
C LEU A 71 -20.00 9.95 35.97
N ARG A 72 -19.97 8.76 35.36
CA ARG A 72 -19.30 7.58 35.93
C ARG A 72 -17.80 7.81 36.09
N LEU A 73 -17.17 8.41 35.08
CA LEU A 73 -15.75 8.72 35.11
C LEU A 73 -15.40 9.75 36.18
N ARG A 74 -16.23 10.79 36.38
CA ARG A 74 -16.09 11.76 37.49
C ARG A 74 -16.08 11.08 38.85
N LYS A 75 -16.99 10.14 39.09
CA LYS A 75 -17.06 9.40 40.37
C LYS A 75 -15.79 8.58 40.62
N LEU A 76 -15.24 7.96 39.58
CA LEU A 76 -14.00 7.18 39.67
C LEU A 76 -12.78 8.07 39.90
N LEU A 77 -12.69 9.20 39.19
CA LEU A 77 -11.64 10.20 39.38
C LEU A 77 -11.63 10.75 40.80
N ALA A 78 -12.79 11.08 41.38
CA ALA A 78 -12.88 11.54 42.76
C ALA A 78 -12.31 10.51 43.76
N ARG A 79 -12.62 9.22 43.57
CA ARG A 79 -12.03 8.14 44.38
C ARG A 79 -10.52 8.02 44.18
N PHE A 80 -10.06 8.12 42.94
CA PHE A 80 -8.65 8.03 42.60
C PHE A 80 -7.84 9.19 43.20
N GLU A 81 -8.37 10.41 43.16
CA GLU A 81 -7.71 11.60 43.71
C GLU A 81 -7.46 11.48 45.21
N VAL A 82 -8.41 10.91 45.97
CA VAL A 82 -8.22 10.64 47.41
C VAL A 82 -7.07 9.68 47.65
N GLN A 83 -6.94 8.62 46.84
CA GLN A 83 -5.82 7.67 46.95
C GLN A 83 -4.50 8.29 46.46
N GLN A 84 -4.56 9.15 45.45
CA GLN A 84 -3.40 9.79 44.84
C GLN A 84 -2.67 10.70 45.83
N ILE A 85 -3.36 11.34 46.78
CA ILE A 85 -2.73 12.13 47.85
C ILE A 85 -1.79 11.27 48.69
N HIS A 86 -2.13 10.01 48.95
CA HIS A 86 -1.32 9.11 49.76
C HIS A 86 -0.10 8.57 49.00
N PHE A 87 -0.29 8.17 47.74
CA PHE A 87 0.77 7.54 46.94
C PHE A 87 1.65 8.52 46.16
N MET A 88 1.12 9.68 45.80
CA MET A 88 1.75 10.66 44.91
C MET A 88 1.45 12.11 45.34
N PRO A 89 1.90 12.56 46.52
CA PRO A 89 1.51 13.85 47.11
C PRO A 89 1.86 15.07 46.24
N ILE A 90 2.94 15.00 45.43
CA ILE A 90 3.35 16.08 44.52
C ILE A 90 2.28 16.44 43.48
N VAL A 91 1.39 15.50 43.15
CA VAL A 91 0.36 15.71 42.13
C VAL A 91 -0.64 16.79 42.54
N ALA A 92 -0.85 17.00 43.85
CA ALA A 92 -1.73 18.07 44.32
C ALA A 92 -1.24 19.45 43.87
N SER A 93 0.07 19.71 43.97
CA SER A 93 0.69 20.97 43.50
C SER A 93 0.59 21.11 41.99
N LEU A 94 0.89 20.04 41.24
CA LEU A 94 0.80 20.04 39.77
C LEU A 94 -0.63 20.30 39.26
N ARG A 95 -1.64 19.73 39.93
CA ARG A 95 -3.04 19.99 39.61
C ARG A 95 -3.47 21.42 39.94
N ALA A 96 -2.99 21.98 41.05
CA ALA A 96 -3.25 23.37 41.40
C ALA A 96 -2.66 24.34 40.37
N GLU A 97 -1.45 24.06 39.87
CA GLU A 97 -0.82 24.82 38.79
C GLU A 97 -1.62 24.75 37.49
N VAL A 98 -2.10 23.56 37.09
CA VAL A 98 -2.94 23.42 35.89
C VAL A 98 -4.29 24.11 36.05
N ALA A 99 -4.90 24.04 37.23
CA ALA A 99 -6.16 24.74 37.51
C ALA A 99 -6.00 26.27 37.44
N ALA A 100 -4.87 26.81 37.93
CA ALA A 100 -4.58 28.24 37.86
C ALA A 100 -4.35 28.72 36.41
N ASN A 101 -3.79 27.87 35.55
CA ASN A 101 -3.48 28.19 34.15
C ASN A 101 -4.59 27.82 33.16
N ALA A 102 -5.68 27.19 33.61
CA ALA A 102 -6.74 26.74 32.72
C ALA A 102 -7.64 27.91 32.27
N SER A 103 -7.80 28.06 30.96
CA SER A 103 -8.69 29.08 30.36
C SER A 103 -10.20 28.73 30.47
N GLY A 104 -10.56 27.58 31.05
CA GLY A 104 -11.95 27.12 31.15
C GLY A 104 -12.07 25.73 31.78
N PRO A 105 -13.30 25.21 31.97
CA PRO A 105 -13.54 23.90 32.56
C PRO A 105 -12.98 22.79 31.67
N ILE A 106 -12.04 22.02 32.21
CA ILE A 106 -11.45 20.86 31.52
C ILE A 106 -12.45 19.70 31.59
N GLU A 107 -12.80 19.16 30.43
CA GLU A 107 -13.65 17.97 30.35
C GLU A 107 -12.94 16.74 30.93
N VAL A 108 -13.72 15.82 31.51
CA VAL A 108 -13.17 14.72 32.34
C VAL A 108 -12.32 13.72 31.58
N GLU A 109 -12.61 13.54 30.29
CA GLU A 109 -11.79 12.75 29.38
C GLU A 109 -10.40 13.36 29.15
N ASN A 110 -10.23 14.66 29.34
CA ASN A 110 -8.98 15.39 29.08
C ASN A 110 -8.18 15.71 30.34
N LEU A 111 -8.69 15.36 31.52
CA LEU A 111 -7.98 15.60 32.77
C LEU A 111 -6.70 14.75 32.85
N PRO A 112 -5.52 15.35 33.12
CA PRO A 112 -4.29 14.61 33.30
C PRO A 112 -4.34 13.77 34.59
N LEU A 113 -4.10 12.47 34.46
CA LEU A 113 -4.12 11.54 35.61
C LEU A 113 -2.86 11.60 36.47
N TYR A 114 -1.74 12.08 35.91
CA TYR A 114 -0.43 12.08 36.54
C TYR A 114 -0.01 10.71 37.10
N LEU A 115 0.16 9.73 36.20
CA LEU A 115 0.79 8.45 36.52
C LEU A 115 2.32 8.61 36.72
N PRO A 116 3.00 7.69 37.43
CA PRO A 116 4.46 7.75 37.60
C PRO A 116 5.21 8.00 36.28
N SER A 117 4.84 7.32 35.20
CA SER A 117 5.45 7.48 33.87
C SER A 117 5.30 8.88 33.24
N SER A 118 4.30 9.65 33.66
CA SER A 118 4.05 11.02 33.18
C SER A 118 4.81 12.11 33.93
N LEU A 119 5.50 11.75 35.02
CA LEU A 119 6.28 12.68 35.85
C LEU A 119 7.75 12.72 35.40
N SER A 120 8.36 13.90 35.52
CA SER A 120 9.79 14.07 35.22
C SER A 120 10.65 13.24 36.17
N GLN A 121 11.87 12.89 35.76
CA GLN A 121 12.76 12.08 36.61
C GLN A 121 13.05 12.76 37.97
N GLN A 122 13.12 14.09 37.99
CA GLN A 122 13.28 14.88 39.23
C GLN A 122 12.04 14.80 40.13
N GLN A 123 10.84 14.95 39.56
CA GLN A 123 9.57 14.82 40.29
C GLN A 123 9.37 13.41 40.84
N ARG A 124 9.77 12.39 40.07
CA ARG A 124 9.74 10.99 40.52
C ARG A 124 10.67 10.73 41.70
N ALA A 125 11.91 11.23 41.62
CA ALA A 125 12.90 11.04 42.68
C ALA A 125 12.50 11.73 44.00
N ALA A 126 11.80 12.86 43.92
CA ALA A 126 11.42 13.63 45.11
C ALA A 126 10.23 13.03 45.88
N CYS A 127 9.31 12.32 45.22
CA CYS A 127 7.99 12.05 45.79
C CYS A 127 7.41 10.66 45.53
N LEU A 128 8.12 9.78 44.81
CA LEU A 128 7.63 8.43 44.51
C LEU A 128 8.46 7.36 45.19
N THR A 129 7.77 6.35 45.70
CA THR A 129 8.41 5.08 46.05
C THR A 129 8.85 4.37 44.76
N PRO A 130 10.07 3.79 44.72
CA PRO A 130 10.57 3.09 43.53
C PRO A 130 9.69 1.90 43.14
N THR A 131 8.94 1.35 44.09
CA THR A 131 7.98 0.25 43.87
C THR A 131 6.83 0.65 42.95
N LEU A 132 6.32 1.89 43.05
CA LEU A 132 5.14 2.32 42.28
C LEU A 132 5.42 2.41 40.78
N ALA A 133 6.58 2.98 40.41
CA ALA A 133 7.00 3.07 39.01
C ALA A 133 7.28 1.67 38.40
N SER A 134 7.83 0.76 39.20
CA SER A 134 8.07 -0.63 38.79
C SER A 134 6.75 -1.38 38.54
N ILE A 135 5.76 -1.21 39.42
CA ILE A 135 4.42 -1.78 39.26
C ILE A 135 3.77 -1.28 37.97
N GLU A 136 3.79 0.05 37.73
CA GLU A 136 3.24 0.62 36.49
C GLU A 136 3.95 0.06 35.26
N PHE A 137 5.28 0.00 35.27
CA PHE A 137 6.05 -0.53 34.16
C PHE A 137 5.65 -1.98 33.82
N ARG A 138 5.56 -2.85 34.82
CA ARG A 138 5.14 -4.25 34.62
C ARG A 138 3.75 -4.33 34.02
N LEU A 139 2.79 -3.57 34.57
CA LEU A 139 1.41 -3.55 34.08
C LEU A 139 1.30 -3.01 32.66
N ARG A 140 2.00 -1.92 32.33
CA ARG A 140 2.04 -1.37 30.96
C ARG A 140 2.68 -2.34 29.98
N ASN A 141 3.77 -3.01 30.36
CA ASN A 141 4.40 -4.02 29.51
C ASN A 141 3.42 -5.18 29.20
N ALA A 142 2.68 -5.64 30.21
CA ALA A 142 1.60 -6.62 30.01
C ALA A 142 0.54 -6.11 29.04
N GLN A 143 0.04 -4.88 29.23
CA GLN A 143 -0.97 -4.28 28.36
C GLN A 143 -0.47 -4.18 26.92
N CYS A 144 0.79 -3.82 26.70
CA CYS A 144 1.39 -3.77 25.37
C CYS A 144 1.41 -5.16 24.72
N SER A 145 1.82 -6.18 25.46
CA SER A 145 1.81 -7.57 24.97
C SER A 145 0.40 -8.02 24.61
N GLU A 146 -0.58 -7.80 25.49
CA GLU A 146 -1.99 -8.18 25.29
C GLU A 146 -2.60 -7.43 24.09
N SER A 147 -2.33 -6.13 23.96
CA SER A 147 -2.81 -5.32 22.82
C SER A 147 -2.21 -5.81 21.50
N LEU A 148 -0.94 -6.21 21.52
CA LEU A 148 -0.24 -6.70 20.35
C LEU A 148 -0.71 -8.10 19.95
N ASP A 149 -1.02 -8.97 20.92
CA ASP A 149 -1.63 -10.27 20.66
C ASP A 149 -3.07 -10.14 20.15
N GLU A 150 -3.86 -9.20 20.69
CA GLU A 150 -5.19 -8.89 20.17
C GLU A 150 -5.13 -8.41 18.71
N LEU A 151 -4.19 -7.50 18.38
CA LEU A 151 -3.97 -7.05 17.02
C LEU A 151 -3.57 -8.21 16.08
N ARG A 152 -2.67 -9.08 16.52
CA ARG A 152 -2.30 -10.30 15.76
C ARG A 152 -3.51 -11.22 15.54
N ASN A 153 -4.32 -11.44 16.56
CA ASN A 153 -5.53 -12.26 16.48
C ASN A 153 -6.55 -11.66 15.50
N GLN A 154 -6.80 -10.36 15.57
CA GLN A 154 -7.71 -9.67 14.64
C GLN A 154 -7.21 -9.76 13.20
N LEU A 155 -5.91 -9.60 12.97
CA LEU A 155 -5.30 -9.76 11.65
C LEU A 155 -5.43 -11.22 11.14
N LEU A 156 -5.19 -12.20 12.01
CA LEU A 156 -5.34 -13.62 11.68
C LEU A 156 -6.80 -13.98 11.35
N ILE A 157 -7.76 -13.51 12.16
CA ILE A 157 -9.20 -13.71 11.94
C ILE A 157 -9.60 -13.07 10.61
N LYS A 158 -9.17 -11.84 10.34
CA LYS A 158 -9.43 -11.15 9.08
C LYS A 158 -8.88 -11.93 7.89
N SER A 159 -7.63 -12.39 7.97
CA SER A 159 -6.99 -13.23 6.95
C SER A 159 -7.79 -14.51 6.69
N ARG A 160 -8.17 -15.25 7.75
CA ARG A 160 -8.98 -16.48 7.64
C ARG A 160 -10.39 -16.24 7.10
N LEU A 161 -11.03 -15.13 7.47
CA LEU A 161 -12.35 -14.76 6.94
C LEU A 161 -12.29 -14.49 5.44
N ILE A 162 -11.21 -13.85 4.99
CA ILE A 162 -10.99 -13.57 3.57
C ILE A 162 -10.80 -14.88 2.81
N THR A 163 -9.91 -15.76 3.26
CA THR A 163 -9.68 -17.06 2.60
C THR A 163 -10.91 -17.98 2.64
N TYR A 164 -11.67 -17.98 3.74
CA TYR A 164 -12.91 -18.74 3.84
C TYR A 164 -13.98 -18.23 2.87
N LYS A 165 -14.19 -16.90 2.81
CA LYS A 165 -15.16 -16.30 1.89
C LYS A 165 -14.76 -16.50 0.44
N GLU A 166 -13.47 -16.44 0.13
CA GLU A 166 -12.91 -16.77 -1.18
C GLU A 166 -13.27 -18.19 -1.60
N ALA A 167 -12.88 -19.19 -0.80
CA ALA A 167 -13.14 -20.60 -1.11
C ALA A 167 -14.63 -20.88 -1.29
N ARG A 168 -15.48 -20.28 -0.44
CA ARG A 168 -16.93 -20.43 -0.53
C ARG A 168 -17.51 -19.76 -1.77
N TYR A 169 -17.00 -18.60 -2.17
CA TYR A 169 -17.41 -17.93 -3.40
C TYR A 169 -17.04 -18.79 -4.62
N GLN A 170 -15.79 -19.27 -4.69
CA GLN A 170 -15.30 -20.10 -5.80
C GLN A 170 -16.10 -21.41 -5.89
N ALA A 171 -16.34 -22.10 -4.77
CA ALA A 171 -17.16 -23.31 -4.74
C ALA A 171 -18.60 -23.07 -5.20
N ALA A 172 -19.21 -21.94 -4.79
CA ALA A 172 -20.55 -21.57 -5.24
C ALA A 172 -20.58 -21.24 -6.74
N TRP A 173 -19.55 -20.55 -7.24
CA TRP A 173 -19.38 -20.22 -8.65
C TRP A 173 -19.27 -21.49 -9.50
N ASP A 174 -18.41 -22.44 -9.09
CA ASP A 174 -18.23 -23.72 -9.79
C ASP A 174 -19.49 -24.59 -9.74
N ALA A 175 -20.18 -24.65 -8.59
CA ALA A 175 -21.43 -25.41 -8.44
C ALA A 175 -22.54 -24.85 -9.34
N TYR A 176 -22.67 -23.52 -9.41
CA TYR A 176 -23.64 -22.87 -10.30
C TYR A 176 -23.31 -23.13 -11.78
N GLY A 177 -22.03 -23.05 -12.15
CA GLY A 177 -21.56 -23.38 -13.50
C GLY A 177 -21.90 -24.82 -13.90
N LYS A 178 -21.80 -25.79 -12.99
CA LYS A 178 -22.19 -27.18 -13.24
C LYS A 178 -23.70 -27.39 -13.41
N LEU A 179 -24.53 -26.58 -12.75
CA LEU A 179 -25.99 -26.66 -12.83
C LEU A 179 -26.56 -25.98 -14.08
N HIS A 180 -25.86 -25.00 -14.65
CA HIS A 180 -26.35 -24.13 -15.73
C HIS A 180 -25.45 -24.15 -16.98
N ASP A 181 -24.83 -25.30 -17.29
CA ASP A 181 -23.99 -25.50 -18.48
C ASP A 181 -22.98 -24.36 -18.73
N GLY A 182 -22.28 -23.96 -17.66
CA GLY A 182 -21.23 -22.95 -17.69
C GLY A 182 -21.71 -21.49 -17.65
N THR A 183 -23.02 -21.24 -17.64
CA THR A 183 -23.57 -19.88 -17.61
C THR A 183 -23.79 -19.41 -16.18
N VAL A 184 -22.86 -18.63 -15.64
CA VAL A 184 -22.96 -18.03 -14.29
C VAL A 184 -23.23 -16.52 -14.40
N PRO A 185 -24.29 -15.97 -13.78
CA PRO A 185 -24.66 -14.55 -13.91
C PRO A 185 -23.72 -13.59 -13.17
N TRP A 186 -22.86 -14.09 -12.29
CA TRP A 186 -21.88 -13.30 -11.53
C TRP A 186 -20.43 -13.68 -11.86
N GLN A 187 -19.52 -12.71 -11.76
CA GLN A 187 -18.13 -12.83 -12.22
C GLN A 187 -17.29 -13.81 -11.39
N LYS A 188 -16.40 -14.59 -12.01
CA LYS A 188 -15.47 -15.46 -11.27
C LYS A 188 -14.48 -14.61 -10.47
N LEU A 189 -14.50 -14.75 -9.13
CA LEU A 189 -13.57 -14.07 -8.23
C LEU A 189 -12.16 -14.63 -8.42
N ARG A 190 -11.24 -13.79 -8.88
CA ARG A 190 -9.82 -14.16 -9.08
C ARG A 190 -9.02 -13.81 -7.83
N PRO A 191 -7.91 -14.50 -7.55
CA PRO A 191 -6.99 -14.12 -6.47
C PRO A 191 -6.50 -12.65 -6.57
N SER A 192 -6.49 -12.08 -7.77
CA SER A 192 -6.15 -10.68 -8.04
C SER A 192 -7.20 -9.66 -7.59
N ASP A 193 -8.45 -10.09 -7.39
CA ASP A 193 -9.58 -9.21 -7.06
C ASP A 193 -9.68 -8.97 -5.55
N ILE A 194 -8.98 -9.79 -4.76
CA ILE A 194 -8.90 -9.72 -3.30
C ILE A 194 -7.64 -8.94 -2.92
N ARG A 195 -7.81 -7.77 -2.30
CA ARG A 195 -6.69 -7.01 -1.73
C ARG A 195 -6.81 -6.96 -0.22
N CYS A 196 -5.86 -7.55 0.49
CA CYS A 196 -5.65 -7.23 1.89
C CYS A 196 -4.88 -5.91 1.97
N MET A 197 -5.22 -5.06 2.95
CA MET A 197 -4.54 -3.79 3.24
C MET A 197 -3.01 -3.89 3.46
N GLY A 198 -2.46 -5.10 3.58
CA GLY A 198 -1.04 -5.37 3.79
C GLY A 198 -0.39 -6.22 2.68
N ASP A 199 -1.07 -6.49 1.57
CA ASP A 199 -0.40 -7.08 0.43
C ASP A 199 0.60 -6.04 -0.08
N ALA A 200 1.90 -6.29 0.11
CA ALA A 200 2.94 -5.54 -0.56
C ALA A 200 2.58 -5.53 -2.04
N ASP A 201 2.53 -4.35 -2.68
CA ASP A 201 2.34 -4.20 -4.11
C ASP A 201 3.20 -5.26 -4.78
N GLN A 202 2.58 -6.36 -5.23
CA GLN A 202 3.35 -7.49 -5.73
C GLN A 202 4.10 -6.93 -6.93
N VAL A 203 5.42 -6.86 -6.76
CA VAL A 203 6.33 -6.23 -7.72
C VAL A 203 6.15 -7.01 -9.02
N SER A 204 5.34 -6.44 -9.91
CA SER A 204 5.11 -6.84 -11.30
C SER A 204 6.42 -7.09 -12.05
N GLY A 205 7.54 -6.59 -11.50
CA GLY A 205 8.92 -6.90 -11.87
C GLY A 205 9.29 -8.38 -11.90
N ASN A 206 8.70 -9.30 -11.12
CA ASN A 206 9.05 -10.72 -11.22
C ASN A 206 8.53 -11.36 -12.51
N SER A 207 7.27 -11.09 -12.88
CA SER A 207 6.71 -11.50 -14.16
C SER A 207 7.40 -10.78 -15.33
N ARG A 208 7.70 -9.48 -15.18
CA ARG A 208 8.46 -8.68 -16.18
C ARG A 208 9.88 -9.22 -16.40
N LYS A 209 10.57 -9.67 -15.34
CA LYS A 209 11.90 -10.29 -15.41
C LYS A 209 11.87 -11.67 -16.07
N ARG A 210 10.84 -12.49 -15.80
CA ARG A 210 10.68 -13.81 -16.46
C ARG A 210 10.46 -13.63 -17.97
N LEU A 211 9.59 -12.71 -18.37
CA LEU A 211 9.34 -12.37 -19.77
C LEU A 211 10.53 -11.72 -20.48
N GLY A 212 11.31 -10.88 -19.79
CA GLY A 212 12.56 -10.35 -20.34
C GLY A 212 13.57 -11.46 -20.67
N LYS A 213 13.61 -12.53 -19.86
CA LYS A 213 14.44 -13.71 -20.13
C LYS A 213 13.93 -14.51 -21.33
N THR A 214 12.63 -14.80 -21.38
CA THR A 214 12.01 -15.55 -22.50
C THR A 214 12.07 -14.76 -23.82
N SER A 215 11.87 -13.45 -23.78
CA SER A 215 11.98 -12.59 -24.97
C SER A 215 13.42 -12.45 -25.47
N ARG A 216 14.43 -12.53 -24.58
CA ARG A 216 15.85 -12.54 -24.99
C ARG A 216 16.23 -13.85 -25.64
N THR A 217 15.78 -14.99 -25.12
CA THR A 217 16.02 -16.30 -25.75
C THR A 217 15.33 -16.41 -27.10
N THR A 218 14.05 -16.04 -27.20
CA THR A 218 13.35 -16.05 -28.51
C THR A 218 13.92 -15.02 -29.49
N GLY A 219 14.38 -13.86 -29.00
CA GLY A 219 15.07 -12.84 -29.81
C GLY A 219 16.44 -13.31 -30.32
N MET A 220 17.19 -14.05 -29.49
CA MET A 220 18.47 -14.70 -29.87
C MET A 220 18.25 -15.77 -30.92
N VAL A 221 17.29 -16.68 -30.73
CA VAL A 221 16.97 -17.74 -31.69
C VAL A 221 16.57 -17.14 -33.04
N ARG A 222 15.73 -16.09 -33.04
CA ARG A 222 15.33 -15.40 -34.27
C ARG A 222 16.48 -14.64 -34.94
N ALA A 223 17.38 -14.02 -34.17
CA ALA A 223 18.58 -13.41 -34.72
C ALA A 223 19.51 -14.48 -35.34
N GLN A 224 19.60 -15.65 -34.71
CA GLN A 224 20.42 -16.79 -35.17
C GLN A 224 19.83 -17.44 -36.43
N GLU A 225 18.49 -17.56 -36.53
CA GLU A 225 17.77 -17.99 -37.72
C GLU A 225 17.96 -17.03 -38.91
N ILE A 226 17.89 -15.72 -38.65
CA ILE A 226 18.12 -14.67 -39.66
C ILE A 226 19.60 -14.64 -40.11
N MET A 227 20.53 -14.99 -39.21
CA MET A 227 21.96 -15.01 -39.52
C MET A 227 22.41 -16.26 -40.28
N HIS A 228 21.78 -17.42 -40.10
CA HIS A 228 22.30 -18.72 -40.58
C HIS A 228 21.41 -19.54 -41.52
N GLY A 229 20.15 -19.17 -41.79
CA GLY A 229 19.34 -19.88 -42.80
C GLY A 229 19.15 -21.38 -42.51
N VAL A 230 18.40 -21.68 -41.44
CA VAL A 230 17.86 -22.98 -40.95
C VAL A 230 18.46 -24.31 -41.43
N SER A 231 19.10 -25.02 -40.50
CA SER A 231 18.66 -26.36 -40.02
C SER A 231 19.37 -26.70 -38.69
N PRO A 232 18.65 -26.97 -37.58
CA PRO A 232 19.24 -27.51 -36.36
C PRO A 232 19.04 -29.03 -36.31
N SER A 233 20.14 -29.78 -36.39
CA SER A 233 20.20 -31.15 -35.91
C SER A 233 20.79 -31.15 -34.49
N GLY A 234 20.02 -31.64 -33.53
CA GLY A 234 20.54 -32.22 -32.29
C GLY A 234 20.45 -31.38 -31.03
N GLU A 235 19.67 -31.94 -30.08
CA GLU A 235 19.84 -31.87 -28.62
C GLU A 235 19.24 -30.63 -27.92
N GLU A 236 17.93 -30.71 -27.69
CA GLU A 236 17.26 -30.02 -26.59
C GLU A 236 17.52 -30.79 -25.29
N GLU A 237 18.39 -30.28 -24.42
CA GLU A 237 18.47 -30.73 -23.02
C GLU A 237 17.42 -29.99 -22.17
N ASP A 238 16.67 -30.79 -21.43
CA ASP A 238 15.60 -30.45 -20.49
C ASP A 238 15.86 -29.23 -19.59
N ARG A 239 14.82 -28.41 -19.37
CA ARG A 239 14.34 -28.10 -18.01
C ARG A 239 13.02 -27.33 -17.94
N ASP A 240 12.12 -28.01 -17.23
CA ASP A 240 11.09 -27.55 -16.29
C ASP A 240 9.65 -27.48 -16.82
N SER A 241 9.00 -28.63 -16.64
CA SER A 241 7.60 -28.95 -16.84
C SER A 241 6.69 -28.05 -16.01
N ASN A 242 5.77 -27.36 -16.67
CA ASN A 242 4.39 -27.22 -16.19
C ASN A 242 3.49 -27.23 -17.42
N GLU A 243 2.71 -28.30 -17.49
CA GLU A 243 1.70 -28.59 -18.49
C GLU A 243 0.56 -27.59 -18.35
N ASP A 244 0.32 -26.80 -19.39
CA ASP A 244 -1.05 -26.50 -19.82
C ASP A 244 -1.16 -27.09 -21.22
N GLU A 245 -1.80 -28.25 -21.30
CA GLU A 245 -2.14 -28.95 -22.54
C GLU A 245 -3.12 -28.09 -23.35
N ASP A 246 -2.67 -27.56 -24.48
CA ASP A 246 -3.56 -27.25 -25.60
C ASP A 246 -3.09 -28.11 -26.79
N GLN A 247 -3.77 -29.25 -26.95
CA GLN A 247 -3.79 -30.01 -28.19
C GLN A 247 -4.56 -29.20 -29.24
N ASP A 248 -3.93 -28.71 -30.31
CA ASP A 248 -4.54 -28.85 -31.64
C ASP A 248 -3.58 -28.64 -32.83
N ALA A 249 -3.77 -29.55 -33.79
CA ALA A 249 -3.52 -29.57 -35.23
C ALA A 249 -2.34 -28.84 -35.88
N GLY A 250 -1.50 -29.64 -36.55
CA GLY A 250 -0.57 -29.22 -37.59
C GLY A 250 -1.27 -28.65 -38.83
N GLY A 251 -1.44 -27.33 -38.86
CA GLY A 251 -1.69 -26.54 -40.05
C GLY A 251 -0.62 -25.47 -40.19
N GLU A 252 -0.14 -25.21 -41.41
CA GLU A 252 0.84 -24.17 -41.70
C GLU A 252 0.25 -22.79 -41.37
N VAL A 253 0.51 -22.30 -40.15
CA VAL A 253 -0.04 -21.04 -39.66
C VAL A 253 0.75 -19.90 -40.29
N SER A 254 0.10 -19.14 -41.17
CA SER A 254 0.68 -17.94 -41.80
C SER A 254 1.33 -17.01 -40.76
N LEU A 255 2.52 -16.47 -41.09
CA LEU A 255 3.30 -15.55 -40.23
C LEU A 255 2.46 -14.37 -39.71
N GLN A 256 1.49 -13.91 -40.51
CA GLN A 256 0.57 -12.82 -40.12
C GLN A 256 -0.35 -13.22 -38.97
N THR A 257 -0.81 -14.49 -38.94
CA THR A 257 -1.68 -15.02 -37.89
C THR A 257 -0.91 -15.16 -36.57
N LEU A 258 0.34 -15.62 -36.63
CA LEU A 258 1.24 -15.69 -35.47
C LEU A 258 1.58 -14.30 -34.91
N GLU A 259 1.82 -13.30 -35.77
CA GLU A 259 2.06 -11.92 -35.32
C GLU A 259 0.83 -11.29 -34.67
N ARG A 260 -0.36 -11.57 -35.20
CA ARG A 260 -1.62 -11.12 -34.60
C ARG A 260 -1.86 -11.75 -33.23
N GLN A 261 -1.59 -13.04 -33.08
CA GLN A 261 -1.66 -13.74 -31.79
C GLN A 261 -0.65 -13.18 -30.78
N ARG A 262 0.57 -12.84 -31.22
CA ARG A 262 1.60 -12.23 -30.37
C ARG A 262 1.25 -10.82 -29.91
N ARG A 263 0.73 -9.97 -30.80
CA ARG A 263 0.21 -8.64 -30.42
C ARG A 263 -0.90 -8.78 -29.39
N LYS A 264 -1.86 -9.68 -29.62
CA LYS A 264 -2.96 -9.94 -28.69
C LYS A 264 -2.47 -10.38 -27.30
N LYS A 265 -1.51 -11.32 -27.23
CA LYS A 265 -0.88 -11.73 -25.96
C LYS A 265 -0.13 -10.58 -25.28
N ARG A 266 0.56 -9.72 -26.05
CA ARG A 266 1.26 -8.54 -25.52
C ARG A 266 0.29 -7.52 -24.95
N ASP A 267 -0.79 -7.21 -25.66
CA ASP A 267 -1.79 -6.22 -25.23
C ASP A 267 -2.57 -6.71 -24.00
N GLU A 268 -2.93 -8.00 -23.97
CA GLU A 268 -3.58 -8.63 -22.82
C GLU A 268 -2.66 -8.62 -21.58
N LEU A 269 -1.36 -8.79 -21.78
CA LEU A 269 -0.36 -8.69 -20.73
C LEU A 269 -0.16 -7.23 -20.26
N ILE A 270 -0.14 -6.26 -21.18
CA ILE A 270 -0.07 -4.83 -20.86
C ILE A 270 -1.28 -4.43 -20.01
N GLN A 271 -2.48 -4.90 -20.35
CA GLN A 271 -3.68 -4.67 -19.54
C GLN A 271 -3.61 -5.36 -18.16
N LYS A 272 -3.04 -6.57 -18.08
CA LYS A 272 -2.87 -7.30 -16.80
C LYS A 272 -1.78 -6.72 -15.90
N THR A 273 -0.76 -6.06 -16.47
CA THR A 273 0.45 -5.63 -15.73
C THR A 273 0.58 -4.11 -15.56
N GLY A 274 -0.04 -3.32 -16.43
CA GLY A 274 -0.03 -1.86 -16.36
C GLY A 274 -1.13 -1.31 -15.47
N GLU A 275 -0.76 -0.40 -14.55
CA GLU A 275 -1.75 0.29 -13.71
C GLU A 275 -2.49 1.44 -14.42
N GLY A 276 -2.08 1.80 -15.65
CA GLY A 276 -2.70 2.85 -16.46
C GLY A 276 -4.12 2.50 -16.96
N PHE A 277 -4.43 1.22 -17.09
CA PHE A 277 -5.77 0.74 -17.51
C PHE A 277 -6.68 0.37 -16.33
N ARG A 278 -6.24 0.61 -15.08
CA ARG A 278 -7.06 0.32 -13.90
C ARG A 278 -8.21 1.32 -13.84
N LYS A 279 -9.42 0.83 -14.12
CA LYS A 279 -10.64 1.53 -13.75
C LYS A 279 -10.76 1.52 -12.23
N ILE A 280 -11.12 2.67 -11.66
CA ILE A 280 -11.44 2.79 -10.24
C ILE A 280 -12.54 1.76 -9.93
N PRO A 281 -12.40 0.90 -8.90
CA PRO A 281 -13.40 -0.11 -8.59
C PRO A 281 -14.77 0.53 -8.37
N TRP A 282 -15.84 -0.10 -8.88
CA TRP A 282 -17.21 0.44 -8.84
C TRP A 282 -17.71 0.77 -7.42
N ILE A 283 -17.16 0.12 -6.39
CA ILE A 283 -17.47 0.41 -4.98
C ILE A 283 -17.00 1.80 -4.53
N TRP A 284 -16.01 2.38 -5.23
CA TRP A 284 -15.52 3.74 -5.05
C TRP A 284 -16.10 4.71 -6.07
N GLN A 285 -16.91 4.22 -7.01
CA GLN A 285 -17.74 5.00 -7.92
C GLN A 285 -19.13 5.17 -7.28
N ALA A 286 -19.20 5.85 -6.13
CA ALA A 286 -20.47 6.04 -5.45
C ALA A 286 -21.31 7.14 -6.12
N ALA A 287 -22.32 6.66 -6.84
CA ALA A 287 -23.72 7.11 -6.85
C ALA A 287 -24.03 8.56 -7.25
N ASP A 288 -24.59 8.68 -8.44
CA ASP A 288 -25.46 9.76 -8.93
C ASP A 288 -26.22 10.47 -7.79
N GLY A 289 -25.73 11.65 -7.40
CA GLY A 289 -26.50 12.77 -6.85
C GLY A 289 -27.42 12.56 -5.63
N LYS A 290 -27.48 11.38 -5.01
CA LYS A 290 -28.43 11.08 -3.91
C LYS A 290 -27.70 10.51 -2.69
N GLY A 291 -27.00 11.39 -1.99
CA GLY A 291 -27.08 11.41 -0.52
C GLY A 291 -26.12 10.54 0.31
N TYR A 292 -24.93 10.19 -0.19
CA TYR A 292 -23.89 9.55 0.67
C TYR A 292 -22.54 10.28 0.66
N ALA A 293 -22.52 11.54 0.25
CA ALA A 293 -21.31 12.38 0.21
C ALA A 293 -20.89 12.94 1.59
N SER A 294 -21.21 12.27 2.70
CA SER A 294 -20.74 12.65 4.05
C SER A 294 -19.89 11.59 4.72
N ASP A 295 -19.54 10.50 4.01
CA ASP A 295 -18.67 9.48 4.56
C ASP A 295 -17.21 9.94 4.47
N GLU A 296 -16.67 10.39 5.60
CA GLU A 296 -15.26 10.75 5.80
C GLU A 296 -14.30 9.66 5.28
N SER A 297 -14.72 8.39 5.32
CA SER A 297 -13.91 7.28 4.78
C SER A 297 -13.87 7.27 3.25
N LEU A 298 -14.94 7.71 2.57
CA LEU A 298 -15.01 7.85 1.13
C LEU A 298 -14.12 8.98 0.62
N TYR A 299 -14.17 10.16 1.27
CA TYR A 299 -13.29 11.29 0.91
C TYR A 299 -11.82 10.98 1.13
N ASN A 300 -11.47 10.31 2.23
CA ASN A 300 -10.10 9.90 2.48
C ASN A 300 -9.62 8.86 1.45
N GLY A 301 -10.48 7.93 1.04
CA GLY A 301 -10.22 7.02 -0.08
C GLY A 301 -9.95 7.78 -1.39
N LEU A 302 -10.80 8.77 -1.71
CA LEU A 302 -10.68 9.56 -2.94
C LEU A 302 -9.41 10.42 -2.97
N ARG A 303 -9.01 11.04 -1.84
CA ARG A 303 -7.76 11.81 -1.72
C ARG A 303 -6.53 10.95 -1.98
N VAL A 304 -6.52 9.73 -1.45
CA VAL A 304 -5.42 8.77 -1.67
C VAL A 304 -5.34 8.38 -3.14
N GLU A 305 -6.48 8.09 -3.78
CA GLU A 305 -6.50 7.76 -5.20
C GLU A 305 -6.13 8.94 -6.11
N TRP A 306 -6.50 10.16 -5.75
CA TRP A 306 -6.06 11.38 -6.43
C TRP A 306 -4.54 11.54 -6.33
N ALA A 307 -3.95 11.44 -5.14
CA ALA A 307 -2.51 11.57 -4.94
C ALA A 307 -1.71 10.51 -5.72
N LYS A 308 -2.20 9.25 -5.76
CA LYS A 308 -1.60 8.18 -6.57
C LYS A 308 -1.71 8.45 -8.07
N SER A 309 -2.85 8.96 -8.52
CA SER A 309 -3.08 9.28 -9.94
C SER A 309 -2.20 10.46 -10.38
N TYR A 310 -2.08 11.49 -9.56
CA TYR A 310 -1.21 12.63 -9.78
C TYR A 310 0.27 12.24 -9.83
N ALA A 311 0.73 11.41 -8.88
CA ALA A 311 2.10 10.88 -8.90
C ALA A 311 2.40 10.05 -10.16
N ARG A 312 1.43 9.26 -10.64
CA ARG A 312 1.55 8.50 -11.90
C ARG A 312 1.65 9.43 -13.11
N LEU A 313 0.83 10.47 -13.17
CA LEU A 313 0.91 11.46 -14.25
C LEU A 313 2.30 12.10 -14.32
N ARG A 314 2.86 12.53 -13.18
CA ARG A 314 4.20 13.13 -13.15
C ARG A 314 5.29 12.16 -13.60
N ARG A 315 5.27 10.91 -13.12
CA ARG A 315 6.22 9.88 -13.59
C ARG A 315 6.07 9.60 -15.08
N TRP A 316 4.84 9.53 -15.59
CA TRP A 316 4.59 9.33 -17.01
C TRP A 316 5.15 10.47 -17.85
N GLN A 317 4.97 11.73 -17.41
CA GLN A 317 5.58 12.89 -18.05
C GLN A 317 7.12 12.76 -18.11
N GLU A 318 7.74 12.34 -17.01
CA GLU A 318 9.19 12.06 -16.97
C GLU A 318 9.58 10.90 -17.91
N GLU A 319 8.85 9.79 -17.90
CA GLU A 319 9.11 8.63 -18.77
C GLU A 319 9.00 8.99 -20.26
N VAL A 320 8.03 9.83 -20.65
CA VAL A 320 7.91 10.32 -22.04
C VAL A 320 9.13 11.12 -22.45
N LEU A 321 9.63 12.00 -21.58
CA LEU A 321 10.85 12.76 -21.85
C LEU A 321 12.08 11.85 -21.96
N LEU A 322 12.21 10.86 -21.07
CA LEU A 322 13.30 9.90 -21.09
C LEU A 322 13.28 9.03 -22.35
N LEU A 323 12.10 8.52 -22.75
CA LEU A 323 11.96 7.67 -23.92
C LEU A 323 12.36 8.41 -25.20
N ARG A 324 11.98 9.69 -25.34
CA ARG A 324 12.40 10.54 -26.46
C ARG A 324 13.92 10.65 -26.54
N GLU A 325 14.59 10.83 -25.41
CA GLU A 325 16.05 10.90 -25.38
C GLU A 325 16.71 9.52 -25.62
N GLU A 326 16.12 8.43 -25.15
CA GLU A 326 16.58 7.07 -25.45
C GLU A 326 16.50 6.74 -26.95
N MET A 327 15.40 7.11 -27.62
CA MET A 327 15.27 7.01 -29.08
C MET A 327 16.38 7.79 -29.79
N ARG A 328 16.65 9.03 -29.37
CA ARG A 328 17.74 9.83 -29.96
C ARG A 328 19.11 9.17 -29.76
N ARG A 329 19.40 8.70 -28.55
CA ARG A 329 20.68 8.07 -28.19
C ARG A 329 20.90 6.74 -28.89
N THR A 330 19.86 5.95 -29.12
CA THR A 330 19.98 4.67 -29.83
C THR A 330 20.37 4.88 -31.30
N LEU A 331 19.77 5.84 -32.01
CA LEU A 331 20.22 6.20 -33.38
C LEU A 331 21.68 6.66 -33.39
N ALA A 332 22.05 7.53 -32.45
CA ALA A 332 23.42 8.03 -32.33
C ALA A 332 24.41 6.89 -32.07
N THR A 333 24.08 5.98 -31.16
CA THR A 333 24.92 4.82 -30.80
C THR A 333 25.09 3.86 -31.99
N LEU A 334 24.02 3.60 -32.76
CA LEU A 334 24.10 2.76 -33.96
C LEU A 334 24.99 3.39 -35.03
N SER A 335 24.88 4.70 -35.27
CA SER A 335 25.75 5.41 -36.22
C SER A 335 27.21 5.40 -35.79
N TRP A 336 27.47 5.61 -34.50
CA TRP A 336 28.81 5.61 -33.93
C TRP A 336 29.43 4.21 -34.00
N THR A 337 28.69 3.17 -33.60
CA THR A 337 29.18 1.78 -33.68
C THR A 337 29.43 1.34 -35.13
N ALA A 338 28.62 1.77 -36.10
CA ALA A 338 28.89 1.53 -37.52
C ALA A 338 30.23 2.15 -37.96
N SER A 339 30.52 3.39 -37.54
CA SER A 339 31.81 4.06 -37.85
C SER A 339 33.02 3.35 -37.25
N ILE A 340 32.85 2.71 -36.09
CA ILE A 340 33.90 1.87 -35.49
C ILE A 340 34.15 0.64 -36.37
N TRP A 341 33.11 0.00 -36.88
CA TRP A 341 33.26 -1.14 -37.79
C TRP A 341 33.91 -0.73 -39.11
N ASP A 342 33.60 0.45 -39.66
CA ASP A 342 34.30 0.98 -40.83
C ASP A 342 35.79 1.18 -40.55
N SER A 343 36.14 1.72 -39.39
CA SER A 343 37.54 1.94 -39.00
C SER A 343 38.32 0.62 -38.87
N ARG A 344 37.64 -0.50 -38.60
CA ARG A 344 38.25 -1.84 -38.52
C ARG A 344 38.57 -2.46 -39.88
N THR A 345 38.10 -1.88 -40.99
CA THR A 345 38.47 -2.32 -42.35
C THR A 345 39.94 -2.05 -42.67
N LEU A 346 40.54 -1.05 -42.01
CA LEU A 346 41.95 -0.67 -42.18
C LEU A 346 42.90 -1.50 -41.30
N ASN A 347 42.41 -2.54 -40.63
CA ASN A 347 43.17 -3.26 -39.61
C ASN A 347 44.11 -4.30 -40.24
N THR A 348 45.41 -4.05 -40.21
CA THR A 348 46.47 -4.84 -40.86
C THR A 348 46.88 -6.10 -40.08
N GLY A 349 46.05 -6.57 -39.14
CA GLY A 349 46.37 -7.68 -38.24
C GLY A 349 46.25 -9.08 -38.88
N PHE A 350 45.69 -9.18 -40.08
CA PHE A 350 45.46 -10.43 -40.81
C PHE A 350 46.25 -10.39 -42.13
N LEU A 351 46.80 -11.54 -42.56
CA LEU A 351 47.47 -11.70 -43.85
C LEU A 351 46.54 -12.38 -44.87
N ASP A 352 46.78 -12.06 -46.15
CA ASP A 352 46.18 -12.68 -47.33
C ASP A 352 44.64 -12.80 -47.27
N ASP A 353 44.05 -13.93 -47.66
CA ASP A 353 42.60 -14.15 -47.77
C ASP A 353 41.82 -13.85 -46.48
N HIS A 354 42.47 -13.93 -45.32
CA HIS A 354 41.86 -13.57 -44.04
C HIS A 354 41.70 -12.06 -43.84
N ALA A 355 42.55 -11.24 -44.46
CA ALA A 355 42.41 -9.78 -44.46
C ALA A 355 41.21 -9.34 -45.30
N GLU A 356 41.00 -9.99 -46.45
CA GLU A 356 39.83 -9.74 -47.30
C GLU A 356 38.54 -10.16 -46.59
N GLY A 357 38.51 -11.34 -45.97
CA GLY A 357 37.37 -11.82 -45.19
C GLY A 357 37.04 -10.94 -43.98
N ALA A 358 38.05 -10.46 -43.25
CA ALA A 358 37.87 -9.55 -42.11
C ALA A 358 37.30 -8.18 -42.56
N THR A 359 37.78 -7.67 -43.70
CA THR A 359 37.30 -6.42 -44.31
C THR A 359 35.85 -6.55 -44.75
N ALA A 360 35.52 -7.63 -45.47
CA ALA A 360 34.15 -7.93 -45.90
C ALA A 360 33.20 -8.09 -44.71
N TYR A 361 33.64 -8.75 -43.64
CA TYR A 361 32.85 -8.89 -42.42
C TYR A 361 32.61 -7.56 -41.72
N ALA A 362 33.64 -6.71 -41.59
CA ALA A 362 33.51 -5.39 -41.00
C ALA A 362 32.52 -4.50 -41.77
N HIS A 363 32.59 -4.49 -43.10
CA HIS A 363 31.61 -3.79 -43.94
C HIS A 363 30.19 -4.34 -43.77
N ARG A 364 30.04 -5.67 -43.71
CA ARG A 364 28.73 -6.30 -43.47
C ARG A 364 28.14 -5.88 -42.13
N GLN A 365 28.94 -5.85 -41.06
CA GLN A 365 28.47 -5.41 -39.73
C GLN A 365 28.09 -3.92 -39.72
N ALA A 366 28.90 -3.06 -40.36
CA ALA A 366 28.57 -1.65 -40.49
C ALA A 366 27.26 -1.44 -41.27
N ASP A 367 27.04 -2.16 -42.37
CA ASP A 367 25.81 -2.10 -43.16
C ASP A 367 24.57 -2.56 -42.37
N ILE A 368 24.67 -3.65 -41.60
CA ILE A 368 23.57 -4.11 -40.71
C ILE A 368 23.18 -3.03 -39.70
N LEU A 369 24.15 -2.38 -39.06
CA LEU A 369 23.89 -1.34 -38.06
C LEU A 369 23.25 -0.09 -38.68
N ARG A 370 23.68 0.30 -39.89
CA ARG A 370 23.06 1.41 -40.64
C ARG A 370 21.61 1.08 -41.02
N ARG A 371 21.36 -0.11 -41.57
CA ARG A 371 19.98 -0.55 -41.88
C ARG A 371 19.08 -0.59 -40.65
N LEU A 372 19.61 -0.97 -39.49
CA LEU A 372 18.87 -0.96 -38.23
C LEU A 372 18.53 0.48 -37.80
N LYS A 373 19.49 1.40 -37.92
CA LYS A 373 19.28 2.82 -37.67
C LYS A 373 18.18 3.38 -38.58
N ASP A 374 18.29 3.17 -39.89
CA ASP A 374 17.32 3.70 -40.87
C ASP A 374 15.91 3.18 -40.60
N ARG A 375 15.80 1.89 -40.25
CA ARG A 375 14.52 1.28 -39.86
C ARG A 375 13.93 1.93 -38.60
N PHE A 376 14.75 2.18 -37.57
CA PHE A 376 14.27 2.84 -36.36
C PHE A 376 13.91 4.30 -36.60
N GLU A 377 14.66 5.00 -37.44
CA GLU A 377 14.38 6.37 -37.85
C GLU A 377 12.99 6.47 -38.50
N ILE A 378 12.68 5.61 -39.48
CA ILE A 378 11.36 5.53 -40.13
C ILE A 378 10.24 5.20 -39.12
N LEU A 379 10.47 4.21 -38.24
CA LEU A 379 9.47 3.80 -37.26
C LEU A 379 9.14 4.94 -36.29
N TRP A 380 10.16 5.67 -35.84
CA TRP A 380 9.97 6.73 -34.84
C TRP A 380 9.46 8.03 -35.44
N THR A 381 9.80 8.37 -36.69
CA THR A 381 9.18 9.51 -37.39
C THR A 381 7.70 9.26 -37.67
N ASN A 382 7.31 8.08 -38.13
CA ASN A 382 5.91 7.76 -38.40
C ASN A 382 5.07 7.79 -37.12
N SER A 383 5.60 7.25 -36.02
CA SER A 383 4.91 7.30 -34.71
C SER A 383 4.77 8.71 -34.15
N ARG A 384 5.63 9.65 -34.56
CA ARG A 384 5.53 11.05 -34.12
C ARG A 384 4.39 11.78 -34.85
N ILE A 385 4.25 11.53 -36.15
CA ILE A 385 3.19 12.11 -37.00
C ILE A 385 1.81 11.65 -36.52
N GLU A 386 1.64 10.34 -36.26
CA GLU A 386 0.38 9.77 -35.76
C GLU A 386 -0.06 10.37 -34.40
N ASN A 387 0.89 10.78 -33.55
CA ASN A 387 0.57 11.39 -32.25
C ASN A 387 0.22 12.88 -32.36
N GLU A 388 0.83 13.62 -33.31
CA GLU A 388 0.53 15.04 -33.54
C GLU A 388 -0.87 15.21 -34.16
N GLU A 389 -1.28 14.32 -35.07
CA GLU A 389 -2.65 14.27 -35.64
C GLU A 389 -3.73 13.91 -34.59
N ALA A 390 -3.41 13.04 -33.63
CA ALA A 390 -4.32 12.67 -32.54
C ALA A 390 -4.53 13.82 -31.53
N GLU A 391 -3.48 14.59 -31.22
CA GLU A 391 -3.58 15.76 -30.32
C GLU A 391 -4.39 16.92 -30.94
N GLU A 392 -4.45 17.03 -32.27
CA GLU A 392 -5.28 18.01 -32.98
C GLU A 392 -6.77 17.66 -32.90
N GLY A 393 -7.12 16.37 -33.05
CA GLY A 393 -8.49 15.89 -32.90
C GLY A 393 -9.06 16.02 -31.48
N ASP A 394 -8.24 15.81 -30.44
CA ASP A 394 -8.67 15.99 -29.04
C ASP A 394 -8.88 17.48 -28.67
N LYS A 395 -8.18 18.41 -29.33
CA LYS A 395 -8.38 19.86 -29.14
C LYS A 395 -9.66 20.36 -29.82
N GLU A 396 -10.01 19.83 -30.99
CA GLU A 396 -11.30 20.11 -31.64
C GLU A 396 -12.47 19.58 -30.80
N ALA A 397 -12.36 18.38 -30.23
CA ALA A 397 -13.37 17.80 -29.35
C ALA A 397 -13.56 18.56 -28.02
N ALA A 398 -12.51 19.17 -27.48
CA ALA A 398 -12.59 20.02 -26.28
C ALA A 398 -13.24 21.39 -26.56
N SER A 399 -13.22 21.87 -27.81
CA SER A 399 -13.87 23.13 -28.20
C SER A 399 -15.39 23.01 -28.43
N ASP A 400 -15.91 21.78 -28.55
CA ASP A 400 -17.35 21.48 -28.75
C ASP A 400 -18.12 21.26 -27.43
N VAL A 401 -17.43 21.29 -26.28
CA VAL A 401 -18.08 21.30 -24.96
C VAL A 401 -18.41 22.75 -24.61
N GLY A 402 -19.59 23.17 -25.07
CA GLY A 402 -20.12 24.53 -24.95
C GLY A 402 -20.14 25.10 -23.53
N GLU A 403 -19.86 26.40 -23.49
CA GLU A 403 -20.13 27.34 -22.40
C GLU A 403 -21.54 27.14 -21.83
N ASP A 404 -21.64 26.72 -20.58
CA ASP A 404 -22.75 27.08 -19.69
C ASP A 404 -22.38 26.76 -18.23
N GLY A 405 -22.17 27.79 -17.41
CA GLY A 405 -22.25 27.66 -15.94
C GLY A 405 -21.12 28.21 -15.06
N ASN A 406 -20.77 29.49 -15.24
CA ASN A 406 -20.51 30.50 -14.20
C ASN A 406 -19.95 30.07 -12.80
N ASP A 407 -18.68 30.42 -12.59
CA ASP A 407 -18.05 31.03 -11.40
C ASP A 407 -18.23 30.49 -9.98
N SER A 408 -17.12 30.02 -9.40
CA SER A 408 -16.73 30.38 -8.02
C SER A 408 -15.20 30.41 -7.90
N GLU A 409 -14.68 31.61 -8.11
CA GLU A 409 -13.34 32.10 -7.79
C GLU A 409 -12.84 31.64 -6.40
N TYR A 410 -11.72 30.91 -6.36
CA TYR A 410 -10.91 30.72 -5.15
C TYR A 410 -9.53 31.30 -5.43
N MET A 411 -9.41 32.62 -5.22
CA MET A 411 -8.15 33.34 -5.25
C MET A 411 -7.28 32.86 -4.08
N ALA A 412 -6.19 32.16 -4.39
CA ALA A 412 -5.11 31.92 -3.45
C ALA A 412 -4.33 33.23 -3.27
N VAL A 413 -4.55 33.91 -2.14
CA VAL A 413 -3.71 35.02 -1.70
C VAL A 413 -2.34 34.44 -1.36
N THR A 414 -1.33 34.85 -2.11
CA THR A 414 0.09 34.61 -1.81
C THR A 414 0.51 35.55 -0.69
N GLU A 415 0.83 35.01 0.48
CA GLU A 415 1.58 35.73 1.52
C GLU A 415 3.05 35.77 1.11
N ASP A 416 3.42 36.85 0.43
CA ASP A 416 4.75 37.46 0.53
C ASP A 416 4.52 38.97 0.63
N GLU A 417 5.16 39.60 1.63
CA GLU A 417 5.09 41.01 2.04
C GLU A 417 4.00 41.42 3.06
N LEU A 418 4.19 41.03 4.33
CA LEU A 418 4.54 41.93 5.46
C LEU A 418 4.47 41.24 6.83
#